data_AF-A0A443YLQ7-F1
#
_entry.id   AF-A0A443YLQ7-F1
#
_cell.length_a   1.000
_cell.length_b   1.000
_cell.length_c   1.000
_cell.angle_alpha   90.00
_cell.angle_beta   90.00
_cell.angle_gamma   90.00
#
_symmetry.space_group_name_H-M   'P 1'
#
loop_
_entity.id
_entity.type
_entity.pdbx_description
1 polymer ?
#
loop_
_entity_poly.entity_id
_entity_poly.type
_entity_poly.pdbx_seq_one_letter_code
_entity_poly.pdbx_strand_id
1 'polypeptide(L)'
;MRIKFFLATLFLLTMGTHAVAGSWEHAFFTGTQYPLRVVYLQGELPGPTIMVQGGIQGDETSGFVTAQLLTQAKVLRGNVIVLPRANVPSINLCKRQINVDMNRRFDQNYNRFYEDRVARVIRFLLAQSDAFIHLHEGSGFYNPTYVDNLRNPKRYGQSIIVDTLVYDKIDLEQTVNSVLTELNGKIGFSDYQFKLFNTRTFDKGTDYPEMRKSLTCYALAEHGIPAMAVEVSKSIRQIDWKVRQQLSATVMLLHRLGVEVTPPDFSDEDVLAYALKGVKVSVNGRLLESSSVINMVPGSTLTVKSISSGLREFSPELALFASDRPGVNLINAQRMALEPFSELELRSDGKQVATAQVRWTGKLPSSAGDDKPAFVCWLNGNPVFVRDGEVLHTVLGDQLILEGVWGSDLKEIVNLKGFVAIPWANNGQDMGWEIILDPDNFMGKYAMATDRPDATRFKVVRETPGVPSASFYVDIVPRKVLALRLADKRGQNLLIPWTSGGSYRLPAGEYVLEAAWSNGPGNKLMATAGDMPLSEGESFTVKIGNPLPLTVRQATTFDGLGTMTFTAGSFAELPSAIN
;
A
#
# COMPACT_ATOMS: atom_id res chain seq x y z
N MET A 1 64.18 15.15 45.11
CA MET A 1 62.69 15.09 45.14
C MET A 1 62.22 14.81 43.71
N ARG A 2 61.87 13.56 43.39
CA ARG A 2 61.50 13.12 42.02
C ARG A 2 59.98 13.04 41.91
N ILE A 3 59.39 13.88 41.05
CA ILE A 3 57.96 13.88 40.72
C ILE A 3 57.72 12.82 39.63
N LYS A 4 56.83 11.86 39.91
CA LYS A 4 56.37 10.86 38.93
C LYS A 4 55.11 11.39 38.25
N PHE A 5 55.16 11.52 36.92
CA PHE A 5 53.99 11.72 36.07
C PHE A 5 53.20 10.40 35.97
N PHE A 6 51.91 10.45 36.30
CA PHE A 6 50.97 9.35 36.06
C PHE A 6 50.21 9.67 34.76
N LEU A 7 50.40 8.84 33.73
CA LEU A 7 49.66 8.90 32.48
C LEU A 7 48.32 8.20 32.70
N ALA A 8 47.21 8.94 32.69
CA ALA A 8 45.86 8.38 32.76
C ALA A 8 45.37 8.10 31.33
N THR A 9 45.29 6.82 30.98
CA THR A 9 44.74 6.34 29.70
C THR A 9 43.21 6.46 29.73
N LEU A 10 42.66 7.36 28.91
CA LEU A 10 41.23 7.54 28.74
C LEU A 10 40.69 6.41 27.83
N PHE A 11 40.05 5.40 28.42
CA PHE A 11 39.27 4.42 27.68
C PHE A 11 37.96 5.08 27.21
N LEU A 12 37.89 5.47 25.93
CA LEU A 12 36.63 5.75 25.26
C LEU A 12 35.88 4.42 25.07
N LEU A 13 34.95 4.12 25.97
CA LEU A 13 33.90 3.13 25.72
C LEU A 13 32.93 3.72 24.69
N THR A 14 33.18 3.43 23.42
CA THR A 14 32.15 3.52 22.38
C THR A 14 31.09 2.47 22.72
N MET A 15 29.99 2.88 23.37
CA MET A 15 28.79 2.06 23.43
C MET A 15 28.18 2.00 22.03
N GLY A 16 28.69 1.07 21.22
CA GLY A 16 28.00 0.64 20.03
C GLY A 16 26.65 0.09 20.47
N THR A 17 25.57 0.76 20.09
CA THR A 17 24.24 0.16 20.14
C THR A 17 24.30 -1.07 19.25
N HIS A 18 24.33 -2.26 19.86
CA HIS A 18 24.11 -3.49 19.13
C HIS A 18 22.73 -3.38 18.48
N ALA A 19 22.70 -3.28 17.15
CA ALA A 19 21.46 -3.44 16.41
C ALA A 19 21.03 -4.89 16.64
N VAL A 20 19.94 -5.09 17.38
CA VAL A 20 19.35 -6.41 17.53
C VAL A 20 18.70 -6.72 16.19
N ALA A 21 19.12 -7.83 15.55
CA ALA A 21 18.44 -8.28 14.35
C ALA A 21 16.95 -8.49 14.63
N GLY A 22 16.13 -8.01 13.73
CA GLY A 22 14.69 -8.02 13.90
C GLY A 22 13.97 -7.88 12.58
N SER A 23 12.74 -8.38 12.52
CA SER A 23 11.81 -8.07 11.46
C SER A 23 10.49 -7.63 12.05
N TRP A 24 9.88 -6.62 11.44
CA TRP A 24 8.54 -6.18 11.78
C TRP A 24 7.78 -5.79 10.51
N GLU A 25 6.46 -5.79 10.61
CA GLU A 25 5.56 -5.45 9.51
C GLU A 25 4.73 -4.22 9.90
N HIS A 26 4.48 -3.35 8.93
CA HIS A 26 3.53 -2.27 9.05
C HIS A 26 2.55 -2.29 7.87
N ALA A 27 1.26 -2.09 8.15
CA ALA A 27 0.21 -2.03 7.14
C ALA A 27 -0.36 -0.62 7.02
N PHE A 28 -0.03 0.07 5.93
CA PHE A 28 -0.68 1.32 5.55
C PHE A 28 -2.10 1.05 5.03
N PHE A 29 -2.98 2.05 5.08
CA PHE A 29 -4.38 1.91 4.65
C PHE A 29 -5.15 0.79 5.36
N THR A 30 -4.78 0.48 6.62
CA THR A 30 -5.48 -0.50 7.44
C THR A 30 -6.98 -0.15 7.55
N GLY A 31 -7.83 -1.16 7.36
CA GLY A 31 -9.29 -0.99 7.35
C GLY A 31 -9.88 -0.48 6.03
N THR A 32 -9.05 -0.25 5.01
CA THR A 32 -9.51 -0.10 3.60
C THR A 32 -9.63 -1.44 2.91
N GLN A 33 -10.20 -1.44 1.71
CA GLN A 33 -10.30 -2.64 0.90
C GLN A 33 -8.94 -3.27 0.56
N TYR A 34 -7.89 -2.44 0.47
CA TYR A 34 -6.55 -2.85 0.04
C TYR A 34 -5.45 -2.24 0.94
N PRO A 35 -5.24 -2.79 2.15
CA PRO A 35 -4.09 -2.44 2.99
C PRO A 35 -2.77 -2.70 2.26
N LEU A 36 -1.78 -1.84 2.46
CA LEU A 36 -0.46 -1.95 1.85
C LEU A 36 0.55 -2.39 2.91
N ARG A 37 0.98 -3.65 2.83
CA ARG A 37 1.90 -4.27 3.78
C ARG A 37 3.36 -4.00 3.40
N VAL A 38 4.16 -3.61 4.39
CA VAL A 38 5.61 -3.36 4.26
C VAL A 38 6.32 -4.11 5.37
N VAL A 39 7.38 -4.83 5.01
CA VAL A 39 8.22 -5.57 5.96
C VAL A 39 9.57 -4.87 6.07
N TYR A 40 10.01 -4.64 7.30
CA TYR A 40 11.32 -4.08 7.60
C TYR A 40 12.20 -5.20 8.16
N LEU A 41 13.40 -5.34 7.61
CA LEU A 41 14.41 -6.29 8.04
C LEU A 41 15.63 -5.52 8.53
N GLN A 42 15.95 -5.65 9.81
CA GLN A 42 17.10 -5.01 10.44
C GLN A 42 18.23 -6.03 10.64
N GLY A 43 19.43 -5.65 10.21
CA GLY A 43 20.63 -6.48 10.33
C GLY A 43 21.29 -6.42 11.71
N GLU A 44 22.09 -7.44 11.99
CA GLU A 44 22.92 -7.54 13.21
C GLU A 44 24.02 -6.48 13.26
N LEU A 45 24.55 -6.11 12.10
CA LEU A 45 25.59 -5.12 11.92
C LEU A 45 25.06 -3.85 11.25
N PRO A 46 25.56 -2.67 11.62
CA PRO A 46 25.16 -1.42 10.98
C PRO A 46 25.54 -1.40 9.51
N GLY A 47 24.72 -0.73 8.71
CA GLY A 47 24.90 -0.58 7.27
C GLY A 47 23.77 0.26 6.67
N PRO A 48 23.74 0.41 5.34
CA PRO A 48 22.72 1.18 4.65
C PRO A 48 21.36 0.48 4.68
N THR A 49 20.30 1.25 4.42
CA THR A 49 18.92 0.76 4.29
C THR A 49 18.51 0.73 2.82
N ILE A 50 18.26 -0.44 2.24
CA ILE A 50 17.86 -0.56 0.83
C ILE A 50 16.39 -0.94 0.73
N MET A 51 15.64 -0.23 -0.12
CA MET A 51 14.26 -0.61 -0.44
C MET A 51 14.22 -1.59 -1.62
N VAL A 52 13.47 -2.68 -1.48
CA VAL A 52 13.14 -3.63 -2.55
C VAL A 52 11.63 -3.68 -2.73
N GLN A 53 11.17 -3.49 -3.98
CA GLN A 53 9.74 -3.44 -4.27
C GLN A 53 9.35 -4.36 -5.42
N GLY A 54 8.28 -5.14 -5.22
CA GLY A 54 7.63 -5.96 -6.23
C GLY A 54 6.15 -5.64 -6.40
N GLY A 55 5.57 -6.10 -7.52
CA GLY A 55 4.12 -6.08 -7.72
C GLY A 55 3.51 -4.70 -7.97
N ILE A 56 4.27 -3.77 -8.55
CA ILE A 56 3.70 -2.50 -9.06
C ILE A 56 2.71 -2.75 -10.21
N GLN A 57 2.89 -3.87 -10.91
CA GLN A 57 2.03 -4.38 -11.96
C GLN A 57 1.62 -5.81 -11.63
N GLY A 58 0.34 -6.12 -11.84
CA GLY A 58 -0.27 -7.35 -11.34
C GLY A 58 -0.08 -8.58 -12.22
N ASP A 59 0.36 -8.40 -13.46
CA ASP A 59 0.68 -9.48 -14.40
C ASP A 59 2.16 -9.90 -14.35
N GLU A 60 2.88 -9.54 -13.28
CA GLU A 60 4.32 -9.72 -13.12
C GLU A 60 4.65 -10.58 -11.89
N THR A 61 4.21 -11.84 -11.93
CA THR A 61 4.22 -12.75 -10.78
C THR A 61 5.57 -12.91 -10.10
N SER A 62 6.66 -13.04 -10.86
CA SER A 62 7.97 -13.28 -10.26
C SER A 62 8.44 -12.13 -9.39
N GLY A 63 8.11 -10.88 -9.74
CA GLY A 63 8.56 -9.71 -9.02
C GLY A 63 8.02 -9.68 -7.60
N PHE A 64 6.70 -9.84 -7.44
CA PHE A 64 6.10 -9.85 -6.11
C PHE A 64 6.35 -11.13 -5.31
N VAL A 65 6.51 -12.29 -5.96
CA VAL A 65 6.92 -13.52 -5.28
C VAL A 65 8.36 -13.42 -4.77
N THR A 66 9.27 -12.87 -5.57
CA THR A 66 10.68 -12.66 -5.18
C THR A 66 10.78 -11.70 -4.01
N ALA A 67 10.10 -10.55 -4.08
CA ALA A 67 10.08 -9.60 -2.97
C ALA A 67 9.47 -10.24 -1.71
N GLN A 68 8.40 -11.03 -1.84
CA GLN A 68 7.83 -11.73 -0.70
C GLN A 68 8.78 -12.76 -0.08
N LEU A 69 9.50 -13.55 -0.86
CA LEU A 69 10.53 -14.45 -0.32
C LEU A 69 11.63 -13.68 0.42
N LEU A 70 12.02 -12.51 -0.10
CA LEU A 70 13.02 -11.66 0.54
C LEU A 70 12.59 -11.21 1.95
N THR A 71 11.29 -11.10 2.25
CA THR A 71 10.80 -10.79 3.62
C THR A 71 11.20 -11.83 4.67
N GLN A 72 11.60 -13.03 4.25
CA GLN A 72 12.07 -14.11 5.13
C GLN A 72 13.60 -14.20 5.19
N ALA A 73 14.32 -13.29 4.53
CA ALA A 73 15.78 -13.28 4.53
C ALA A 73 16.33 -12.89 5.90
N LYS A 74 17.50 -13.44 6.22
CA LYS A 74 18.31 -12.97 7.36
C LYS A 74 19.24 -11.86 6.88
N VAL A 75 19.25 -10.73 7.56
CA VAL A 75 20.14 -9.61 7.25
C VAL A 75 21.30 -9.62 8.24
N LEU A 76 22.52 -9.75 7.73
CA LEU A 76 23.73 -9.70 8.55
C LEU A 76 24.20 -8.26 8.74
N ARG A 77 24.21 -7.46 7.66
CA ARG A 77 24.68 -6.07 7.66
C ARG A 77 23.68 -5.17 6.94
N GLY A 78 23.38 -4.02 7.52
CA GLY A 78 22.45 -3.03 6.97
C GLY A 78 20.99 -3.41 7.19
N ASN A 79 20.08 -2.80 6.45
CA ASN A 79 18.65 -3.02 6.58
C ASN A 79 17.98 -3.14 5.21
N VAL A 80 16.81 -3.77 5.17
CA VAL A 80 15.99 -3.89 3.96
C VAL A 80 14.56 -3.48 4.26
N ILE A 81 14.00 -2.56 3.46
CA ILE A 81 12.57 -2.26 3.42
C ILE A 81 11.97 -3.02 2.24
N VAL A 82 11.08 -3.96 2.50
CA VAL A 82 10.47 -4.80 1.46
C VAL A 82 9.00 -4.44 1.29
N LEU A 83 8.64 -3.97 0.10
CA LEU A 83 7.24 -3.84 -0.35
C LEU A 83 6.92 -4.96 -1.34
N PRO A 84 6.36 -6.10 -0.89
CA PRO A 84 6.24 -7.28 -1.74
C PRO A 84 5.17 -7.14 -2.82
N ARG A 85 4.03 -6.52 -2.50
CA ARG A 85 2.86 -6.41 -3.39
C ARG A 85 2.33 -4.98 -3.37
N ALA A 86 2.88 -4.13 -4.24
CA ALA A 86 2.51 -2.71 -4.27
C ALA A 86 1.08 -2.46 -4.79
N ASN A 87 0.64 -3.15 -5.84
CA ASN A 87 -0.63 -2.90 -6.53
C ASN A 87 -1.59 -4.09 -6.42
N VAL A 88 -2.09 -4.33 -5.21
CA VAL A 88 -2.97 -5.48 -4.88
C VAL A 88 -4.21 -5.58 -5.80
N PRO A 89 -4.94 -4.50 -6.14
CA PRO A 89 -6.06 -4.59 -7.08
C PRO A 89 -5.65 -5.16 -8.44
N SER A 90 -4.48 -4.75 -8.96
CA SER A 90 -3.96 -5.24 -10.24
C SER A 90 -3.54 -6.71 -10.17
N ILE A 91 -2.92 -7.12 -9.05
CA ILE A 91 -2.48 -8.50 -8.78
C ILE A 91 -3.68 -9.44 -8.72
N ASN A 92 -4.71 -9.07 -7.95
CA ASN A 92 -5.92 -9.89 -7.80
C ASN A 92 -6.66 -10.12 -9.13
N LEU A 93 -6.50 -9.21 -10.08
CA LEU A 93 -7.10 -9.30 -11.41
C LEU A 93 -6.15 -9.80 -12.49
N CYS A 94 -4.88 -10.09 -12.16
CA CYS A 94 -3.83 -10.46 -13.11
C CYS A 94 -3.74 -9.47 -14.29
N LYS A 95 -3.74 -8.18 -13.97
CA LYS A 95 -3.66 -7.09 -14.95
C LYS A 95 -2.45 -6.23 -14.67
N ARG A 96 -1.85 -5.68 -15.72
CA ARG A 96 -0.78 -4.67 -15.60
C ARG A 96 -1.22 -3.47 -14.75
N GLN A 97 -2.41 -2.97 -15.00
CA GLN A 97 -2.98 -1.81 -14.30
C GLN A 97 -4.50 -1.93 -14.20
N ILE A 98 -5.07 -1.25 -13.19
CA ILE A 98 -6.51 -1.05 -13.07
C ILE A 98 -6.84 0.35 -13.57
N ASN A 99 -6.46 1.40 -12.84
CA ASN A 99 -6.82 2.78 -13.20
C ASN A 99 -5.77 3.45 -14.07
N VAL A 100 -4.51 3.34 -13.67
CA VAL A 100 -3.36 3.99 -14.30
C VAL A 100 -2.13 3.11 -14.14
N ASP A 101 -1.15 3.24 -15.04
CA ASP A 101 0.16 2.62 -14.82
C ASP A 101 0.80 3.28 -13.59
N MET A 102 0.86 2.56 -12.47
CA MET A 102 1.40 3.07 -11.21
C MET A 102 2.86 3.50 -11.37
N ASN A 103 3.63 2.85 -12.25
CA ASN A 103 5.01 3.24 -12.54
C ASN A 103 5.11 4.49 -13.43
N ARG A 104 4.02 5.25 -13.60
CA ARG A 104 3.98 6.56 -14.27
C ARG A 104 3.38 7.65 -13.37
N ARG A 105 3.40 7.43 -12.05
CA ARG A 105 2.75 8.28 -11.03
C ARG A 105 3.74 8.97 -10.08
N PHE A 106 5.04 8.90 -10.37
CA PHE A 106 6.08 9.42 -9.47
C PHE A 106 6.61 10.80 -9.87
N ASP A 107 6.19 11.36 -11.00
CA ASP A 107 6.59 12.72 -11.43
C ASP A 107 5.92 13.85 -10.65
N GLN A 108 4.81 13.59 -9.97
CA GLN A 108 4.13 14.58 -9.12
C GLN A 108 3.22 13.91 -8.09
N ASN A 109 2.67 14.69 -7.14
CA ASN A 109 1.71 14.18 -6.15
C ASN A 109 0.28 14.20 -6.69
N TYR A 110 -0.10 13.12 -7.37
CA TYR A 110 -1.49 12.90 -7.78
C TYR A 110 -2.38 12.53 -6.57
N ASN A 111 -3.69 12.70 -6.72
CA ASN A 111 -4.68 12.35 -5.68
C ASN A 111 -6.02 11.89 -6.26
N ARG A 112 -5.99 10.96 -7.24
CA ARG A 112 -7.23 10.50 -7.89
C ARG A 112 -7.52 9.03 -7.62
N PHE A 113 -6.52 8.17 -7.80
CA PHE A 113 -6.71 6.72 -7.75
C PHE A 113 -6.07 6.08 -6.53
N TYR A 114 -6.44 4.84 -6.26
CA TYR A 114 -5.74 3.99 -5.28
C TYR A 114 -4.23 4.00 -5.53
N GLU A 115 -3.83 3.90 -6.80
CA GLU A 115 -2.43 3.90 -7.21
C GLU A 115 -1.67 5.18 -6.81
N ASP A 116 -2.35 6.32 -6.72
CA ASP A 116 -1.73 7.59 -6.32
C ASP A 116 -1.43 7.62 -4.82
N ARG A 117 -2.31 7.03 -4.01
CA ARG A 117 -2.13 6.90 -2.55
C ARG A 117 -0.97 5.96 -2.25
N VAL A 118 -0.91 4.82 -2.94
CA VAL A 118 0.23 3.89 -2.84
C VAL A 118 1.52 4.57 -3.25
N ALA A 119 1.54 5.31 -4.37
CA ALA A 119 2.73 6.07 -4.79
C ALA A 119 3.20 7.08 -3.73
N ARG A 120 2.27 7.70 -2.97
CA ARG A 120 2.60 8.57 -1.84
C ARG A 120 3.32 7.84 -0.69
N VAL A 121 2.87 6.65 -0.33
CA VAL A 121 3.55 5.81 0.67
C VAL A 121 4.92 5.37 0.15
N ILE A 122 5.02 4.94 -1.11
CA ILE A 122 6.30 4.52 -1.71
C ILE A 122 7.33 5.66 -1.69
N ARG A 123 6.93 6.91 -2.01
CA ARG A 123 7.82 8.08 -1.90
C ARG A 123 8.33 8.31 -0.49
N PHE A 124 7.44 8.12 0.50
CA PHE A 124 7.82 8.23 1.91
C PHE A 124 8.81 7.14 2.35
N LEU A 125 8.67 5.91 1.84
CA LEU A 125 9.63 4.83 2.11
C LEU A 125 10.97 5.05 1.41
N LEU A 126 10.95 5.54 0.16
CA LEU A 126 12.17 5.87 -0.58
C LEU A 126 13.00 6.97 0.09
N ALA A 127 12.35 7.97 0.68
CA ALA A 127 13.03 9.04 1.41
C ALA A 127 13.87 8.54 2.60
N GLN A 128 13.64 7.30 3.04
CA GLN A 128 14.35 6.65 4.15
C GLN A 128 15.42 5.64 3.68
N SER A 129 15.62 5.52 2.38
CA SER A 129 16.45 4.49 1.77
C SER A 129 17.70 5.09 1.17
N ASP A 130 18.82 4.36 1.25
CA ASP A 130 20.11 4.71 0.65
C ASP A 130 20.24 4.20 -0.79
N ALA A 131 19.38 3.26 -1.20
CA ALA A 131 19.29 2.73 -2.56
C ALA A 131 17.92 2.07 -2.82
N PHE A 132 17.62 1.81 -4.09
CA PHE A 132 16.35 1.21 -4.51
C PHE A 132 16.52 0.10 -5.57
N ILE A 133 15.87 -1.04 -5.35
CA ILE A 133 15.79 -2.16 -6.30
C ILE A 133 14.32 -2.44 -6.65
N HIS A 134 13.98 -2.35 -7.93
CA HIS A 134 12.62 -2.50 -8.45
C HIS A 134 12.47 -3.81 -9.22
N LEU A 135 11.56 -4.69 -8.81
CA LEU A 135 11.39 -6.02 -9.44
C LEU A 135 10.22 -6.03 -10.43
N HIS A 136 10.47 -6.48 -11.66
CA HIS A 136 9.52 -6.49 -12.78
C HIS A 136 9.59 -7.77 -13.62
N GLU A 137 8.60 -7.95 -14.49
CA GLU A 137 8.68 -8.86 -15.63
C GLU A 137 8.54 -8.13 -16.98
N GLY A 138 9.54 -8.28 -17.83
CA GLY A 138 9.67 -7.54 -19.08
C GLY A 138 9.27 -8.37 -20.29
N SER A 139 8.69 -7.74 -21.31
CA SER A 139 8.40 -8.44 -22.57
C SER A 139 9.70 -8.86 -23.28
N GLY A 140 9.69 -10.04 -23.93
CA GLY A 140 10.82 -10.55 -24.75
C GLY A 140 12.16 -10.54 -24.01
N PHE A 141 13.24 -10.33 -24.76
CA PHE A 141 14.61 -10.26 -24.25
C PHE A 141 15.26 -8.97 -24.73
N TYR A 142 15.69 -8.11 -23.81
CA TYR A 142 16.37 -6.88 -24.18
C TYR A 142 17.68 -7.20 -24.94
N ASN A 143 17.93 -6.45 -26.00
CA ASN A 143 19.20 -6.43 -26.69
C ASN A 143 19.45 -5.03 -27.27
N PRO A 144 20.62 -4.40 -27.06
CA PRO A 144 20.93 -3.10 -27.63
C PRO A 144 20.89 -3.07 -29.17
N THR A 145 21.02 -4.22 -29.83
CA THR A 145 20.81 -4.37 -31.27
C THR A 145 19.61 -5.27 -31.55
N TYR A 146 18.92 -4.97 -32.66
CA TYR A 146 17.83 -5.84 -33.12
C TYR A 146 18.40 -7.18 -33.59
N VAL A 147 17.87 -8.28 -33.02
CA VAL A 147 18.14 -9.64 -33.50
C VAL A 147 16.88 -10.21 -34.14
N ASP A 148 15.77 -10.17 -33.40
CA ASP A 148 14.45 -10.59 -33.88
C ASP A 148 13.31 -9.90 -33.10
N ASN A 149 12.06 -10.28 -33.38
CA ASN A 149 10.87 -9.72 -32.73
C ASN A 149 10.84 -9.95 -31.21
N LEU A 150 11.47 -11.02 -30.73
CA LEU A 150 11.55 -11.39 -29.33
C LEU A 150 12.80 -10.83 -28.66
N ARG A 151 13.86 -10.50 -29.41
CA ARG A 151 15.13 -10.00 -28.89
C ARG A 151 15.59 -8.72 -29.61
N ASN A 152 15.33 -7.57 -29.00
CA ASN A 152 15.62 -6.25 -29.60
C ASN A 152 15.57 -5.11 -28.56
N PRO A 153 15.88 -3.85 -28.95
CA PRO A 153 15.93 -2.72 -28.01
C PRO A 153 14.58 -2.32 -27.41
N LYS A 154 13.45 -2.78 -27.97
CA LYS A 154 12.10 -2.47 -27.48
C LYS A 154 11.58 -3.52 -26.48
N ARG A 155 12.43 -4.47 -26.09
CA ARG A 155 12.15 -5.51 -25.11
C ARG A 155 12.82 -5.17 -23.79
N TYR A 156 12.28 -5.71 -22.70
CA TYR A 156 12.71 -5.37 -21.33
C TYR A 156 13.23 -6.60 -20.58
N GLY A 157 12.76 -7.80 -20.93
CA GLY A 157 13.10 -9.01 -20.17
C GLY A 157 14.58 -9.38 -20.24
N GLN A 158 15.08 -10.00 -19.17
CA GLN A 158 16.50 -10.31 -18.97
C GLN A 158 17.38 -9.07 -19.07
N SER A 159 17.02 -8.05 -18.29
CA SER A 159 17.86 -6.87 -18.14
C SER A 159 17.92 -6.37 -16.70
N ILE A 160 18.98 -5.63 -16.41
CA ILE A 160 19.02 -4.73 -15.26
C ILE A 160 18.98 -3.31 -15.82
N ILE A 161 17.91 -2.59 -15.53
CA ILE A 161 17.61 -1.27 -16.10
C ILE A 161 18.11 -0.17 -15.17
N VAL A 162 18.75 0.82 -15.76
CA VAL A 162 19.20 2.05 -15.09
C VAL A 162 18.76 3.28 -15.90
N ASP A 163 18.42 4.37 -15.20
CA ASP A 163 18.00 5.62 -15.83
C ASP A 163 19.15 6.35 -16.55
N THR A 164 20.38 6.14 -16.09
CA THR A 164 21.64 6.63 -16.68
C THR A 164 22.78 5.71 -16.24
N LEU A 165 23.95 5.76 -16.91
CA LEU A 165 25.14 4.98 -16.51
C LEU A 165 25.80 5.57 -15.26
N VAL A 166 25.88 6.90 -15.19
CA VAL A 166 26.46 7.66 -14.09
C VAL A 166 25.54 8.82 -13.75
N TYR A 167 25.33 9.06 -12.47
CA TYR A 167 24.58 10.20 -11.94
C TYR A 167 25.36 10.82 -10.78
N ASP A 168 25.89 12.03 -10.99
CA ASP A 168 26.85 12.67 -10.08
C ASP A 168 28.02 11.73 -9.70
N LYS A 169 28.03 11.20 -8.48
CA LYS A 169 29.06 10.28 -7.96
C LYS A 169 28.63 8.81 -7.97
N ILE A 170 27.43 8.51 -8.47
CA ILE A 170 26.83 7.18 -8.48
C ILE A 170 27.14 6.53 -9.82
N ASP A 171 27.98 5.49 -9.81
CA ASP A 171 28.33 4.70 -10.99
C ASP A 171 27.44 3.45 -11.09
N LEU A 172 26.28 3.61 -11.73
CA LEU A 172 25.29 2.54 -11.90
C LEU A 172 25.79 1.47 -12.88
N GLU A 173 26.56 1.87 -13.89
CA GLU A 173 27.16 0.96 -14.86
C GLU A 173 28.13 -0.01 -14.19
N GLN A 174 29.06 0.48 -13.36
CA GLN A 174 30.02 -0.35 -12.64
C GLN A 174 29.30 -1.32 -11.71
N THR A 175 28.33 -0.84 -10.92
CA THR A 175 27.55 -1.69 -10.01
C THR A 175 26.86 -2.81 -10.77
N VAL A 176 26.10 -2.47 -11.82
CA VAL A 176 25.31 -3.45 -12.57
C VAL A 176 26.20 -4.41 -13.35
N ASN A 177 27.23 -3.95 -14.04
CA ASN A 177 28.13 -4.84 -14.78
C ASN A 177 28.82 -5.85 -13.87
N SER A 178 29.20 -5.45 -12.64
CA SER A 178 29.77 -6.38 -11.65
C SER A 178 28.80 -7.50 -11.26
N VAL A 179 27.50 -7.20 -11.19
CA VAL A 179 26.44 -8.19 -10.93
C VAL A 179 26.21 -9.07 -12.15
N LEU A 180 26.14 -8.48 -13.34
CA LEU A 180 25.93 -9.22 -14.59
C LEU A 180 27.05 -10.23 -14.85
N THR A 181 28.32 -9.88 -14.58
CA THR A 181 29.44 -10.81 -14.70
C THR A 181 29.24 -12.04 -13.81
N GLU A 182 28.85 -11.84 -12.55
CA GLU A 182 28.65 -12.92 -11.60
C GLU A 182 27.40 -13.76 -11.92
N LEU A 183 26.28 -13.08 -12.21
CA LEU A 183 24.99 -13.72 -12.49
C LEU A 183 25.04 -14.54 -13.78
N ASN A 184 25.51 -13.95 -14.88
CA ASN A 184 25.53 -14.61 -16.18
C ASN A 184 26.53 -15.78 -16.23
N GLY A 185 27.57 -15.77 -15.39
CA GLY A 185 28.47 -16.92 -15.21
C GLY A 185 27.79 -18.16 -14.64
N LYS A 186 26.62 -17.99 -13.99
CA LYS A 186 25.81 -19.09 -13.42
C LYS A 186 24.63 -19.50 -14.34
N ILE A 187 24.34 -18.72 -15.39
CA ILE A 187 23.25 -18.99 -16.33
C ILE A 187 23.81 -19.78 -17.52
N GLY A 188 23.46 -21.06 -17.62
CA GLY A 188 23.99 -21.96 -18.65
C GLY A 188 23.51 -21.66 -20.08
N PHE A 189 22.35 -21.03 -20.26
CA PHE A 189 21.83 -20.66 -21.57
C PHE A 189 22.15 -19.20 -21.87
N SER A 190 23.03 -18.95 -22.84
CA SER A 190 23.44 -17.59 -23.26
C SER A 190 22.26 -16.71 -23.65
N ASP A 191 21.20 -17.30 -24.22
CA ASP A 191 19.97 -16.60 -24.58
C ASP A 191 19.22 -16.01 -23.37
N TYR A 192 19.41 -16.58 -22.18
CA TYR A 192 18.77 -16.14 -20.94
C TYR A 192 19.70 -15.25 -20.09
N GLN A 193 20.88 -14.91 -20.60
CA GLN A 193 21.77 -14.00 -19.89
C GLN A 193 21.20 -12.59 -19.88
N PHE A 194 21.37 -11.92 -18.74
CA PHE A 194 20.93 -10.56 -18.51
C PHE A 194 21.87 -9.56 -19.19
N LYS A 195 21.33 -8.40 -19.54
CA LYS A 195 22.11 -7.27 -20.08
C LYS A 195 21.83 -5.99 -19.30
N LEU A 196 22.81 -5.08 -19.25
CA LEU A 196 22.60 -3.72 -18.78
C LEU A 196 21.74 -2.97 -19.79
N PHE A 197 20.65 -2.37 -19.32
CA PHE A 197 19.78 -1.54 -20.14
C PHE A 197 19.76 -0.11 -19.59
N ASN A 198 20.46 0.79 -20.29
CA ASN A 198 20.43 2.21 -20.01
C ASN A 198 19.29 2.89 -20.79
N THR A 199 18.28 3.40 -20.09
CA THR A 199 17.15 4.10 -20.73
C THR A 199 17.50 5.55 -21.10
N ARG A 200 18.64 6.08 -20.67
CA ARG A 200 19.05 7.47 -20.92
C ARG A 200 17.96 8.46 -20.56
N THR A 201 17.27 8.23 -19.44
CA THR A 201 16.01 8.91 -19.06
C THR A 201 16.13 10.43 -19.06
N PHE A 202 17.29 10.96 -18.71
CA PHE A 202 17.57 12.41 -18.64
C PHE A 202 17.92 13.04 -20.00
N ASP A 203 18.25 12.25 -21.02
CA ASP A 203 18.56 12.76 -22.35
C ASP A 203 17.30 13.29 -23.03
N LYS A 204 17.37 14.48 -23.63
CA LYS A 204 16.23 15.06 -24.36
C LYS A 204 15.73 14.16 -25.49
N GLY A 205 16.64 13.44 -26.16
CA GLY A 205 16.36 12.57 -27.30
C GLY A 205 16.23 11.08 -26.95
N THR A 206 15.97 10.73 -25.69
CA THR A 206 15.76 9.32 -25.31
C THR A 206 14.54 8.70 -26.01
N ASP A 207 14.66 7.42 -26.34
CA ASP A 207 13.57 6.59 -26.87
C ASP A 207 12.54 6.19 -25.79
N TYR A 208 12.83 6.47 -24.51
CA TYR A 208 12.01 6.07 -23.36
C TYR A 208 11.56 7.26 -22.49
N PRO A 209 10.93 8.31 -23.08
CA PRO A 209 10.59 9.53 -22.36
C PRO A 209 9.62 9.32 -21.19
N GLU A 210 8.85 8.25 -21.21
CA GLU A 210 7.91 7.88 -20.15
C GLU A 210 8.62 7.48 -18.84
N MET A 211 9.90 7.08 -18.91
CA MET A 211 10.70 6.71 -17.74
C MET A 211 10.94 7.88 -16.79
N ARG A 212 10.77 9.12 -17.25
CA ARG A 212 10.82 10.31 -16.36
C ARG A 212 9.73 10.32 -15.29
N LYS A 213 8.68 9.52 -15.46
CA LYS A 213 7.59 9.35 -14.49
C LYS A 213 7.72 8.08 -13.64
N SER A 214 8.80 7.33 -13.84
CA SER A 214 9.06 6.05 -13.18
C SER A 214 9.59 6.23 -11.77
N LEU A 215 9.45 5.15 -11.00
CA LEU A 215 9.92 5.11 -9.63
C LEU A 215 11.45 5.18 -9.51
N THR A 216 12.20 4.52 -10.41
CA THR A 216 13.67 4.57 -10.38
C THR A 216 14.19 5.96 -10.72
N CYS A 217 13.56 6.65 -11.69
CA CYS A 217 13.88 8.04 -11.99
C CYS A 217 13.59 8.97 -10.82
N TYR A 218 12.46 8.79 -10.12
CA TYR A 218 12.14 9.56 -8.92
C TYR A 218 13.18 9.34 -7.80
N ALA A 219 13.54 8.08 -7.51
CA ALA A 219 14.56 7.76 -6.51
C ALA A 219 15.89 8.45 -6.82
N LEU A 220 16.32 8.43 -8.09
CA LEU A 220 17.58 9.03 -8.50
C LEU A 220 17.52 10.57 -8.50
N ALA A 221 16.47 11.16 -9.08
CA ALA A 221 16.38 12.60 -9.29
C ALA A 221 15.98 13.39 -8.03
N GLU A 222 15.09 12.84 -7.19
CA GLU A 222 14.57 13.55 -6.02
C GLU A 222 15.36 13.22 -4.74
N HIS A 223 15.94 12.03 -4.65
CA HIS A 223 16.68 11.60 -3.45
C HIS A 223 18.19 11.41 -3.68
N GLY A 224 18.66 11.41 -4.93
CA GLY A 224 20.09 11.23 -5.21
C GLY A 224 20.63 9.87 -4.77
N ILE A 225 19.80 8.81 -4.83
CA ILE A 225 20.18 7.45 -4.43
C ILE A 225 20.27 6.51 -5.64
N PRO A 226 21.19 5.52 -5.65
CA PRO A 226 21.25 4.52 -6.70
C PRO A 226 19.94 3.74 -6.82
N ALA A 227 19.41 3.67 -8.05
CA ALA A 227 18.17 2.98 -8.35
C ALA A 227 18.30 2.12 -9.61
N MET A 228 17.76 0.91 -9.57
CA MET A 228 17.80 -0.05 -10.68
C MET A 228 16.59 -0.97 -10.67
N ALA A 229 16.16 -1.39 -11.85
CA ALA A 229 15.11 -2.39 -12.02
C ALA A 229 15.68 -3.73 -12.50
N VAL A 230 15.22 -4.83 -11.91
CA VAL A 230 15.59 -6.20 -12.32
C VAL A 230 14.41 -6.81 -13.07
N GLU A 231 14.61 -7.04 -14.36
CA GLU A 231 13.59 -7.50 -15.30
C GLU A 231 13.86 -8.94 -15.74
N VAL A 232 13.00 -9.87 -15.35
CA VAL A 232 13.00 -11.22 -15.95
C VAL A 232 12.03 -11.27 -17.13
N SER A 233 12.28 -12.15 -18.10
CA SER A 233 11.44 -12.20 -19.30
C SER A 233 10.09 -12.88 -19.07
N LYS A 234 8.99 -12.22 -19.43
CA LYS A 234 7.64 -12.82 -19.56
C LYS A 234 7.61 -14.00 -20.54
N SER A 235 8.59 -14.10 -21.44
CA SER A 235 8.69 -15.19 -22.42
C SER A 235 9.28 -16.48 -21.82
N ILE A 236 9.83 -16.42 -20.60
CA ILE A 236 10.26 -17.59 -19.84
C ILE A 236 9.08 -18.10 -19.01
N ARG A 237 8.63 -19.33 -19.29
CA ARG A 237 7.42 -19.91 -18.67
C ARG A 237 7.66 -20.42 -17.25
N GLN A 238 8.90 -20.82 -16.93
CA GLN A 238 9.27 -21.40 -15.64
C GLN A 238 9.32 -20.30 -14.57
N ILE A 239 8.26 -20.19 -13.77
CA ILE A 239 8.16 -19.15 -12.73
C ILE A 239 9.18 -19.37 -11.61
N ASP A 240 9.43 -20.62 -11.23
CA ASP A 240 10.49 -21.05 -10.31
C ASP A 240 11.86 -20.52 -10.75
N TRP A 241 12.23 -20.76 -12.00
CA TRP A 241 13.47 -20.25 -12.59
C TRP A 241 13.52 -18.72 -12.57
N LYS A 242 12.43 -18.04 -13.00
CA LYS A 242 12.34 -16.57 -12.98
C LYS A 242 12.58 -16.02 -11.58
N VAL A 243 11.91 -16.56 -10.57
CA VAL A 243 12.05 -16.17 -9.16
C VAL A 243 13.47 -16.40 -8.66
N ARG A 244 14.09 -17.55 -8.96
CA ARG A 244 15.48 -17.82 -8.56
C ARG A 244 16.47 -16.83 -9.17
N GLN A 245 16.35 -16.52 -10.46
CA GLN A 245 17.25 -15.55 -11.09
C GLN A 245 17.03 -14.13 -10.58
N GLN A 246 15.77 -13.71 -10.44
CA GLN A 246 15.45 -12.38 -9.93
C GLN A 246 15.91 -12.20 -8.48
N LEU A 247 15.74 -13.22 -7.63
CA LEU A 247 16.26 -13.21 -6.26
C LEU A 247 17.79 -13.18 -6.23
N SER A 248 18.45 -14.00 -7.04
CA SER A 248 19.92 -14.03 -7.16
C SER A 248 20.47 -12.66 -7.55
N ALA A 249 19.91 -12.02 -8.59
CA ALA A 249 20.28 -10.67 -9.00
C ALA A 249 20.05 -9.66 -7.87
N THR A 250 18.91 -9.74 -7.18
CA THR A 250 18.57 -8.84 -6.06
C THR A 250 19.57 -8.95 -4.91
N VAL A 251 19.92 -10.16 -4.50
CA VAL A 251 20.90 -10.41 -3.42
C VAL A 251 22.28 -9.89 -3.82
N MET A 252 22.70 -10.08 -5.07
CA MET A 252 23.98 -9.55 -5.56
C MET A 252 23.98 -8.01 -5.56
N LEU A 253 22.88 -7.37 -5.96
CA LEU A 253 22.74 -5.92 -5.92
C LEU A 253 22.77 -5.38 -4.49
N LEU A 254 22.01 -5.99 -3.57
CA LEU A 254 22.04 -5.65 -2.15
C LEU A 254 23.48 -5.69 -1.61
N HIS A 255 24.22 -6.74 -1.92
CA HIS A 255 25.61 -6.88 -1.51
C HIS A 255 26.52 -5.78 -2.09
N ARG A 256 26.37 -5.41 -3.37
CA ARG A 256 27.12 -4.28 -3.97
C ARG A 256 26.72 -2.92 -3.39
N LEU A 257 25.50 -2.82 -2.84
CA LEU A 257 24.97 -1.63 -2.18
C LEU A 257 25.25 -1.64 -0.66
N GLY A 258 26.03 -2.59 -0.15
CA GLY A 258 26.49 -2.61 1.24
C GLY A 258 25.59 -3.35 2.23
N VAL A 259 24.58 -4.08 1.74
CA VAL A 259 23.69 -4.92 2.58
C VAL A 259 23.97 -6.40 2.34
N GLU A 260 24.28 -7.12 3.41
CA GLU A 260 24.57 -8.56 3.37
C GLU A 260 23.32 -9.33 3.80
N VAL A 261 22.73 -10.10 2.88
CA VAL A 261 21.53 -10.91 3.15
C VAL A 261 21.78 -12.39 2.84
N THR A 262 21.19 -13.26 3.65
CA THR A 262 21.02 -14.68 3.34
C THR A 262 19.55 -14.92 3.00
N PRO A 263 19.21 -15.26 1.74
CA PRO A 263 17.82 -15.54 1.37
C PRO A 263 17.31 -16.81 2.07
N PRO A 264 15.98 -16.98 2.21
CA PRO A 264 15.41 -18.22 2.75
C PRO A 264 15.65 -19.39 1.79
N ASP A 265 15.62 -20.61 2.34
CA ASP A 265 15.54 -21.84 1.54
C ASP A 265 14.12 -22.03 0.98
N PHE A 266 14.01 -22.43 -0.30
CA PHE A 266 12.73 -22.78 -0.93
C PHE A 266 12.90 -23.77 -2.09
N SER A 267 11.90 -24.62 -2.28
CA SER A 267 11.84 -25.58 -3.40
C SER A 267 11.14 -25.00 -4.65
N ASP A 268 11.36 -25.60 -5.82
CA ASP A 268 10.64 -25.23 -7.04
C ASP A 268 9.15 -25.55 -6.90
N GLU A 269 8.83 -26.67 -6.24
CA GLU A 269 7.47 -27.08 -5.93
C GLU A 269 6.72 -26.02 -5.09
N ASP A 270 7.41 -25.39 -4.12
CA ASP A 270 6.79 -24.34 -3.32
C ASP A 270 6.45 -23.11 -4.17
N VAL A 271 7.34 -22.68 -5.08
CA VAL A 271 7.07 -21.57 -6.00
C VAL A 271 5.95 -21.91 -7.00
N LEU A 272 5.83 -23.16 -7.43
CA LEU A 272 4.75 -23.56 -8.32
C LEU A 272 3.39 -23.61 -7.60
N ALA A 273 3.38 -24.01 -6.33
CA ALA A 273 2.17 -24.25 -5.55
C ALA A 273 1.72 -23.08 -4.66
N TYR A 274 2.55 -22.03 -4.45
CA TYR A 274 2.35 -21.06 -3.37
C TYR A 274 0.94 -20.42 -3.34
N ALA A 275 0.40 -20.10 -4.51
CA ALA A 275 -0.89 -19.42 -4.62
C ALA A 275 -2.08 -20.35 -4.33
N LEU A 276 -1.92 -21.66 -4.45
CA LEU A 276 -3.02 -22.62 -4.28
C LEU A 276 -2.93 -23.39 -2.96
N LYS A 277 -1.72 -23.57 -2.42
CA LYS A 277 -1.45 -24.39 -1.24
C LYS A 277 -1.86 -23.68 0.04
N GLY A 278 -2.70 -24.33 0.84
CA GLY A 278 -3.06 -23.87 2.19
C GLY A 278 -4.02 -22.67 2.23
N VAL A 279 -4.68 -22.33 1.12
CA VAL A 279 -5.68 -21.25 1.08
C VAL A 279 -7.03 -21.77 1.56
N LYS A 280 -7.60 -21.13 2.59
CA LYS A 280 -8.91 -21.45 3.15
C LYS A 280 -9.65 -20.16 3.52
N VAL A 281 -10.82 -19.94 2.91
CA VAL A 281 -11.71 -18.81 3.20
C VAL A 281 -13.10 -19.35 3.52
N SER A 282 -13.76 -18.76 4.52
CA SER A 282 -15.17 -19.03 4.79
C SER A 282 -16.05 -17.84 4.46
N VAL A 283 -17.25 -18.13 3.96
CA VAL A 283 -18.31 -17.17 3.65
C VAL A 283 -19.55 -17.57 4.44
N ASN A 284 -20.05 -16.66 5.28
CA ASN A 284 -21.20 -16.89 6.18
C ASN A 284 -21.03 -18.16 7.04
N GLY A 285 -19.80 -18.40 7.51
CA GLY A 285 -19.45 -19.55 8.34
C GLY A 285 -19.24 -20.88 7.59
N ARG A 286 -19.39 -20.90 6.26
CA ARG A 286 -19.13 -22.09 5.42
C ARG A 286 -17.81 -21.96 4.70
N LEU A 287 -16.99 -23.01 4.73
CA LEU A 287 -15.76 -23.06 3.95
C LEU A 287 -16.10 -22.98 2.45
N LEU A 288 -15.36 -22.16 1.71
CA LEU A 288 -15.54 -22.00 0.28
C LEU A 288 -14.73 -23.07 -0.44
N GLU A 289 -15.42 -24.02 -1.06
CA GLU A 289 -14.85 -25.09 -1.87
C GLU A 289 -15.44 -25.03 -3.29
N SER A 290 -14.69 -25.54 -4.27
CA SER A 290 -15.19 -25.64 -5.65
C SER A 290 -16.47 -26.46 -5.71
N SER A 291 -17.51 -25.92 -6.37
CA SER A 291 -18.85 -26.51 -6.47
C SER A 291 -19.71 -26.41 -5.19
N SER A 292 -19.24 -25.70 -4.16
CA SER A 292 -20.07 -25.41 -2.99
C SER A 292 -21.26 -24.51 -3.35
N VAL A 293 -22.35 -24.61 -2.58
CA VAL A 293 -23.53 -23.76 -2.71
C VAL A 293 -23.69 -22.90 -1.45
N ILE A 294 -23.67 -21.58 -1.64
CA ILE A 294 -23.95 -20.60 -0.60
C ILE A 294 -25.40 -20.16 -0.74
N ASN A 295 -26.22 -20.44 0.28
CA ASN A 295 -27.60 -19.97 0.30
C ASN A 295 -27.62 -18.54 0.86
N MET A 296 -28.34 -17.64 0.19
CA MET A 296 -28.49 -16.25 0.57
C MET A 296 -29.95 -15.80 0.49
N VAL A 297 -30.28 -14.79 1.30
CA VAL A 297 -31.56 -14.09 1.26
C VAL A 297 -31.25 -12.62 0.94
N PRO A 298 -32.02 -11.94 0.08
CA PRO A 298 -31.84 -10.52 -0.17
C PRO A 298 -31.82 -9.72 1.14
N GLY A 299 -30.88 -8.77 1.26
CA GLY A 299 -30.67 -7.96 2.47
C GLY A 299 -29.75 -8.60 3.51
N SER A 300 -29.33 -9.86 3.33
CA SER A 300 -28.32 -10.48 4.20
C SER A 300 -26.91 -9.94 3.91
N THR A 301 -26.06 -9.93 4.94
CA THR A 301 -24.66 -9.54 4.80
C THR A 301 -23.77 -10.73 4.44
N LEU A 302 -22.71 -10.47 3.70
CA LEU A 302 -21.62 -11.42 3.49
C LEU A 302 -20.57 -11.22 4.58
N THR A 303 -20.42 -12.21 5.45
CA THR A 303 -19.32 -12.31 6.39
C THR A 303 -18.23 -13.18 5.79
N VAL A 304 -17.12 -12.58 5.38
CA VAL A 304 -15.96 -13.28 4.82
C VAL A 304 -14.87 -13.36 5.87
N LYS A 305 -14.30 -14.56 6.07
CA LYS A 305 -13.17 -14.76 7.00
C LYS A 305 -12.08 -15.57 6.32
N SER A 306 -10.86 -15.01 6.28
CA SER A 306 -9.66 -15.77 5.95
C SER A 306 -9.32 -16.71 7.12
N ILE A 307 -9.31 -18.01 6.85
CA ILE A 307 -8.92 -19.04 7.84
C ILE A 307 -7.43 -19.33 7.71
N SER A 308 -6.94 -19.38 6.47
CA SER A 308 -5.52 -19.54 6.16
C SER A 308 -5.25 -18.91 4.80
N SER A 309 -4.20 -18.09 4.72
CA SER A 309 -3.78 -17.38 3.51
C SER A 309 -2.67 -18.11 2.74
N GLY A 310 -2.39 -19.38 3.05
CA GLY A 310 -1.33 -20.15 2.42
C GLY A 310 -0.04 -20.21 3.24
N LEU A 311 1.07 -20.56 2.59
CA LEU A 311 2.38 -20.65 3.23
C LEU A 311 2.88 -19.26 3.62
N ARG A 312 3.36 -19.10 4.87
CA ARG A 312 3.79 -17.81 5.43
C ARG A 312 4.92 -17.18 4.59
N GLU A 313 5.81 -18.01 4.08
CA GLU A 313 6.95 -17.60 3.26
C GLU A 313 6.52 -16.87 1.98
N PHE A 314 5.32 -17.16 1.48
CA PHE A 314 4.76 -16.61 0.25
C PHE A 314 3.56 -15.70 0.45
N SER A 315 2.87 -15.77 1.59
CA SER A 315 1.80 -14.85 2.05
C SER A 315 0.99 -14.17 0.92
N PRO A 316 0.33 -14.92 0.02
CA PRO A 316 -0.38 -14.36 -1.12
C PRO A 316 -1.54 -13.45 -0.70
N GLU A 317 -1.88 -12.50 -1.58
CA GLU A 317 -3.07 -11.68 -1.42
C GLU A 317 -4.29 -12.45 -1.89
N LEU A 318 -5.28 -12.55 -1.01
CA LEU A 318 -6.53 -13.21 -1.32
C LEU A 318 -7.54 -12.19 -1.85
N ALA A 319 -8.40 -12.64 -2.75
CA ALA A 319 -9.56 -11.88 -3.17
C ALA A 319 -10.79 -12.77 -3.30
N LEU A 320 -11.93 -12.30 -2.80
CA LEU A 320 -13.23 -12.90 -3.06
C LEU A 320 -14.03 -11.94 -3.93
N PHE A 321 -14.39 -12.37 -5.13
CA PHE A 321 -15.21 -11.60 -6.06
C PHE A 321 -16.60 -12.17 -6.13
N ALA A 322 -17.58 -11.32 -6.39
CA ALA A 322 -18.92 -11.75 -6.77
C ALA A 322 -19.21 -11.41 -8.23
N SER A 323 -20.01 -12.23 -8.88
CA SER A 323 -20.32 -12.13 -10.31
C SER A 323 -20.91 -10.77 -10.74
N ASP A 324 -21.58 -10.06 -9.83
CA ASP A 324 -22.16 -8.73 -10.06
C ASP A 324 -21.21 -7.56 -9.71
N ARG A 325 -20.08 -7.85 -9.04
CA ARG A 325 -19.07 -6.86 -8.64
C ARG A 325 -17.66 -7.34 -9.00
N PRO A 326 -17.36 -7.53 -10.30
CA PRO A 326 -16.03 -7.93 -10.71
C PRO A 326 -15.01 -6.86 -10.33
N GLY A 327 -13.91 -7.27 -9.67
CA GLY A 327 -12.83 -6.36 -9.26
C GLY A 327 -12.97 -5.72 -7.88
N VAL A 328 -14.11 -5.87 -7.21
CA VAL A 328 -14.28 -5.46 -5.81
C VAL A 328 -13.92 -6.64 -4.90
N ASN A 329 -12.80 -6.56 -4.20
CA ASN A 329 -12.40 -7.58 -3.23
C ASN A 329 -13.30 -7.54 -1.98
N LEU A 330 -14.09 -8.60 -1.78
CA LEU A 330 -15.03 -8.74 -0.67
C LEU A 330 -14.40 -9.30 0.62
N ILE A 331 -13.10 -9.58 0.66
CA ILE A 331 -12.43 -10.03 1.89
C ILE A 331 -12.39 -8.90 2.93
N ASN A 332 -12.11 -7.67 2.49
CA ASN A 332 -12.00 -6.50 3.36
C ASN A 332 -13.13 -5.48 3.14
N ALA A 333 -14.06 -5.75 2.21
CA ALA A 333 -15.20 -4.87 1.95
C ALA A 333 -16.47 -5.45 2.57
N GLN A 334 -17.17 -4.62 3.36
CA GLN A 334 -18.50 -4.97 3.84
C GLN A 334 -19.45 -5.11 2.66
N ARG A 335 -20.36 -6.09 2.74
CA ARG A 335 -21.38 -6.28 1.72
C ARG A 335 -22.72 -6.68 2.31
N MET A 336 -23.74 -5.89 2.02
CA MET A 336 -25.15 -6.25 2.16
C MET A 336 -25.71 -6.52 0.77
N ALA A 337 -26.05 -7.77 0.48
CA ALA A 337 -26.47 -8.14 -0.85
C ALA A 337 -27.98 -7.90 -1.03
N LEU A 338 -28.32 -6.75 -1.61
CA LEU A 338 -29.69 -6.37 -1.93
C LEU A 338 -30.21 -7.06 -3.20
N GLU A 339 -29.32 -7.24 -4.18
CA GLU A 339 -29.61 -7.85 -5.47
C GLU A 339 -29.04 -9.27 -5.57
N PRO A 340 -29.76 -10.22 -6.20
CA PRO A 340 -29.25 -11.55 -6.47
C PRO A 340 -28.05 -11.55 -7.44
N PHE A 341 -27.05 -12.38 -7.15
CA PHE A 341 -25.92 -12.68 -8.02
C PHE A 341 -25.63 -14.19 -8.05
N SER A 342 -24.95 -14.71 -9.07
CA SER A 342 -24.89 -16.16 -9.31
C SER A 342 -23.70 -16.85 -8.67
N GLU A 343 -22.57 -16.17 -8.52
CA GLU A 343 -21.31 -16.83 -8.18
C GLU A 343 -20.40 -16.00 -7.28
N LEU A 344 -19.65 -16.70 -6.42
CA LEU A 344 -18.47 -16.20 -5.72
C LEU A 344 -17.22 -16.89 -6.25
N GLU A 345 -16.18 -16.11 -6.55
CA GLU A 345 -14.89 -16.59 -7.02
C GLU A 345 -13.80 -16.19 -6.01
N LEU A 346 -13.10 -17.19 -5.45
CA LEU A 346 -11.92 -16.98 -4.62
C LEU A 346 -10.66 -17.06 -5.48
N ARG A 347 -9.84 -16.03 -5.37
CA ARG A 347 -8.51 -15.96 -5.98
C ARG A 347 -7.42 -15.77 -4.93
N SER A 348 -6.21 -16.15 -5.32
CA SER A 348 -4.97 -15.97 -4.58
C SER A 348 -3.88 -15.51 -5.55
N ASP A 349 -3.37 -14.30 -5.36
CA ASP A 349 -2.51 -13.58 -6.30
C ASP A 349 -3.01 -13.68 -7.76
N GLY A 350 -4.32 -13.51 -7.94
CA GLY A 350 -4.98 -13.56 -9.25
C GLY A 350 -5.24 -14.97 -9.80
N LYS A 351 -4.72 -16.04 -9.20
CA LYS A 351 -5.06 -17.42 -9.58
C LYS A 351 -6.36 -17.85 -8.92
N GLN A 352 -7.26 -18.44 -9.70
CA GLN A 352 -8.51 -19.00 -9.20
C GLN A 352 -8.22 -20.20 -8.28
N VAL A 353 -8.78 -20.17 -7.07
CA VAL A 353 -8.65 -21.22 -6.04
C VAL A 353 -9.94 -22.03 -5.93
N ALA A 354 -11.08 -21.34 -5.86
CA ALA A 354 -12.39 -21.99 -5.74
C ALA A 354 -13.51 -21.10 -6.32
N THR A 355 -14.59 -21.74 -6.76
CA THR A 355 -15.84 -21.07 -7.13
C THR A 355 -17.03 -21.71 -6.42
N ALA A 356 -17.97 -20.87 -5.99
CA ALA A 356 -19.19 -21.30 -5.32
C ALA A 356 -20.41 -20.67 -5.98
N GLN A 357 -21.45 -21.48 -6.19
CA GLN A 357 -22.73 -21.01 -6.70
C GLN A 357 -23.53 -20.39 -5.55
N VAL A 358 -24.23 -19.29 -5.84
CA VAL A 358 -25.09 -18.62 -4.86
C VAL A 358 -26.55 -18.90 -5.20
N ARG A 359 -27.27 -19.48 -4.23
CA ARG A 359 -28.69 -19.78 -4.33
C ARG A 359 -29.48 -18.79 -3.48
N TRP A 360 -30.42 -18.12 -4.12
CA TRP A 360 -31.27 -17.13 -3.47
C TRP A 360 -32.61 -17.72 -3.04
N THR A 361 -33.04 -17.38 -1.83
CA THR A 361 -34.39 -17.70 -1.33
C THR A 361 -35.07 -16.44 -0.79
N GLY A 362 -36.39 -16.38 -0.94
CA GLY A 362 -37.19 -15.24 -0.50
C GLY A 362 -37.08 -14.02 -1.42
N LYS A 363 -37.64 -12.90 -0.94
CA LYS A 363 -37.58 -11.58 -1.57
C LYS A 363 -37.27 -10.55 -0.50
N LEU A 364 -36.64 -9.44 -0.89
CA LEU A 364 -36.44 -8.32 0.01
C LEU A 364 -37.82 -7.76 0.40
N PRO A 365 -38.10 -7.47 1.68
CA PRO A 365 -39.36 -6.84 2.07
C PRO A 365 -39.51 -5.49 1.35
N SER A 366 -40.68 -5.25 0.76
CA SER A 366 -40.99 -3.96 0.18
C SER A 366 -41.00 -2.88 1.27
N SER A 367 -40.52 -1.69 0.95
CA SER A 367 -40.75 -0.47 1.73
C SER A 367 -42.28 -0.27 1.92
N ALA A 368 -42.70 0.32 3.04
CA ALA A 368 -44.12 0.69 3.18
C ALA A 368 -44.51 1.64 2.03
N GLY A 369 -45.74 1.54 1.52
CA GLY A 369 -46.16 2.22 0.28
C GLY A 369 -46.04 3.76 0.29
N ASP A 370 -46.01 4.37 1.48
CA ASP A 370 -45.87 5.82 1.66
C ASP A 370 -44.43 6.26 2.00
N ASP A 371 -43.50 5.32 2.16
CA ASP A 371 -42.11 5.64 2.51
C ASP A 371 -41.32 6.10 1.29
N LYS A 372 -40.61 7.22 1.45
CA LYS A 372 -39.58 7.65 0.50
C LYS A 372 -38.54 6.55 0.28
N PRO A 373 -37.95 6.44 -0.93
CA PRO A 373 -36.86 5.50 -1.20
C PRO A 373 -35.72 5.64 -0.18
N ALA A 374 -35.22 4.52 0.33
CA ALA A 374 -34.12 4.46 1.27
C ALA A 374 -32.89 3.85 0.61
N PHE A 375 -31.82 4.64 0.47
CA PHE A 375 -30.52 4.18 0.01
C PHE A 375 -29.83 3.42 1.14
N VAL A 376 -29.19 2.31 0.80
CA VAL A 376 -28.39 1.52 1.73
C VAL A 376 -26.93 1.78 1.42
N CYS A 377 -26.18 2.14 2.46
CA CYS A 377 -24.76 2.42 2.37
C CYS A 377 -24.01 1.77 3.54
N TRP A 378 -22.71 1.60 3.39
CA TRP A 378 -21.79 1.44 4.52
C TRP A 378 -21.00 2.73 4.71
N LEU A 379 -21.02 3.29 5.92
CA LEU A 379 -20.17 4.41 6.32
C LEU A 379 -19.19 3.92 7.39
N ASN A 380 -17.90 3.93 7.08
CA ASN A 380 -16.85 3.47 7.99
C ASN A 380 -17.11 2.07 8.56
N GLY A 381 -17.67 1.17 7.75
CA GLY A 381 -18.01 -0.20 8.13
C GLY A 381 -19.33 -0.37 8.89
N ASN A 382 -20.09 0.69 9.12
CA ASN A 382 -21.42 0.63 9.73
C ASN A 382 -22.52 0.78 8.66
N PRO A 383 -23.59 -0.03 8.69
CA PRO A 383 -24.68 0.11 7.74
C PRO A 383 -25.49 1.38 8.05
N VAL A 384 -25.81 2.15 7.02
CA VAL A 384 -26.60 3.39 7.12
C VAL A 384 -27.69 3.37 6.06
N PHE A 385 -28.89 3.75 6.47
CA PHE A 385 -30.04 3.93 5.58
C PHE A 385 -30.31 5.43 5.46
N VAL A 386 -30.30 5.96 4.24
CA VAL A 386 -30.48 7.38 3.96
C VAL A 386 -31.69 7.55 3.05
N ARG A 387 -32.72 8.29 3.49
CA ARG A 387 -33.93 8.50 2.69
C ARG A 387 -33.75 9.60 1.66
N ASP A 388 -34.62 9.59 0.64
CA ASP A 388 -34.67 10.65 -0.37
C ASP A 388 -34.82 12.05 0.24
N GLY A 389 -33.87 12.93 -0.11
CA GLY A 389 -33.73 14.30 0.36
C GLY A 389 -32.91 14.47 1.63
N GLU A 390 -32.52 13.40 2.32
CA GLU A 390 -31.71 13.48 3.54
C GLU A 390 -30.23 13.81 3.24
N VAL A 391 -29.50 14.15 4.30
CA VAL A 391 -28.08 14.50 4.25
C VAL A 391 -27.29 13.53 5.14
N LEU A 392 -26.32 12.84 4.56
CA LEU A 392 -25.33 12.04 5.26
C LEU A 392 -24.15 12.93 5.66
N HIS A 393 -23.94 13.10 6.96
CA HIS A 393 -22.86 13.91 7.51
C HIS A 393 -21.59 13.08 7.71
N THR A 394 -20.49 13.49 7.10
CA THR A 394 -19.21 12.75 7.10
C THR A 394 -18.01 13.68 7.33
N VAL A 395 -16.84 13.08 7.51
CA VAL A 395 -15.55 13.76 7.68
C VAL A 395 -14.59 13.30 6.59
N LEU A 396 -13.67 14.17 6.18
CA LEU A 396 -12.62 13.86 5.21
C LEU A 396 -11.94 12.53 5.53
N GLY A 397 -11.82 11.69 4.50
CA GLY A 397 -11.20 10.38 4.56
C GLY A 397 -12.08 9.26 5.13
N ASP A 398 -13.34 9.55 5.48
CA ASP A 398 -14.35 8.51 5.74
C ASP A 398 -14.56 7.64 4.50
N GLN A 399 -14.93 6.38 4.72
CA GLN A 399 -15.18 5.38 3.67
C GLN A 399 -16.68 5.21 3.47
N LEU A 400 -17.14 5.38 2.23
CA LEU A 400 -18.51 5.15 1.81
C LEU A 400 -18.56 4.02 0.78
N ILE A 401 -19.45 3.04 0.98
CA ILE A 401 -19.81 2.04 -0.04
C ILE A 401 -21.31 2.16 -0.28
N LEU A 402 -21.71 2.34 -1.53
CA LEU A 402 -23.11 2.39 -1.94
C LEU A 402 -23.58 0.97 -2.27
N GLU A 403 -24.67 0.49 -1.64
CA GLU A 403 -25.18 -0.87 -1.87
C GLU A 403 -26.36 -0.95 -2.82
N GLY A 404 -27.22 0.08 -2.80
CA GLY A 404 -28.44 0.14 -3.63
C GLY A 404 -29.60 0.78 -2.87
N VAL A 405 -30.82 0.42 -3.26
CA VAL A 405 -32.06 0.94 -2.66
C VAL A 405 -32.81 -0.18 -1.97
N TRP A 406 -33.15 0.02 -0.70
CA TRP A 406 -33.89 -0.98 0.09
C TRP A 406 -35.28 -1.23 -0.52
N GLY A 407 -35.68 -2.50 -0.54
CA GLY A 407 -36.94 -2.96 -1.10
C GLY A 407 -37.00 -3.01 -2.63
N SER A 408 -35.94 -2.62 -3.36
CA SER A 408 -35.92 -2.74 -4.81
C SER A 408 -35.53 -4.15 -5.28
N ASP A 409 -36.18 -4.60 -6.35
CA ASP A 409 -35.86 -5.81 -7.12
C ASP A 409 -35.25 -5.50 -8.49
N LEU A 410 -34.90 -4.23 -8.74
CA LEU A 410 -34.28 -3.77 -9.97
C LEU A 410 -32.76 -3.87 -9.89
N LYS A 411 -32.11 -3.81 -11.06
CA LYS A 411 -30.66 -3.56 -11.15
C LYS A 411 -30.43 -2.07 -10.96
N GLU A 412 -30.13 -1.67 -9.74
CA GLU A 412 -29.99 -0.26 -9.40
C GLU A 412 -28.77 0.37 -10.06
N ILE A 413 -28.86 1.65 -10.40
CA ILE A 413 -27.74 2.50 -10.77
C ILE A 413 -27.70 3.65 -9.78
N VAL A 414 -26.66 3.68 -8.95
CA VAL A 414 -26.47 4.74 -7.94
C VAL A 414 -25.14 5.44 -8.21
N ASN A 415 -25.22 6.76 -8.35
CA ASN A 415 -24.14 7.63 -8.81
C ASN A 415 -23.80 8.67 -7.75
N LEU A 416 -22.54 8.73 -7.30
CA LEU A 416 -22.04 9.88 -6.53
C LEU A 416 -21.52 10.95 -7.50
N LYS A 417 -22.29 12.02 -7.68
CA LYS A 417 -21.90 13.13 -8.55
C LYS A 417 -20.58 13.74 -8.07
N GLY A 418 -19.60 13.77 -8.96
CA GLY A 418 -18.23 14.21 -8.63
C GLY A 418 -17.21 13.08 -8.65
N PHE A 419 -17.66 11.84 -8.47
CA PHE A 419 -16.82 10.65 -8.42
C PHE A 419 -16.98 9.81 -9.70
N VAL A 420 -15.99 8.95 -9.97
CA VAL A 420 -16.05 7.94 -11.04
C VAL A 420 -15.34 6.69 -10.55
N ALA A 421 -16.11 5.64 -10.26
CA ALA A 421 -15.54 4.35 -9.84
C ALA A 421 -14.65 3.71 -10.93
N ILE A 422 -15.07 3.76 -12.19
CA ILE A 422 -14.40 3.12 -13.32
C ILE A 422 -14.09 4.15 -14.41
N PRO A 423 -12.88 4.75 -14.43
CA PRO A 423 -12.55 5.89 -15.31
C PRO A 423 -12.75 5.67 -16.81
N TRP A 424 -12.53 4.44 -17.30
CA TRP A 424 -12.66 4.09 -18.71
C TRP A 424 -14.08 3.64 -19.11
N ALA A 425 -14.98 3.47 -18.14
CA ALA A 425 -16.36 3.03 -18.36
C ALA A 425 -17.32 3.80 -17.42
N ASN A 426 -17.39 5.12 -17.61
CA ASN A 426 -18.26 5.97 -16.81
C ASN A 426 -19.73 5.81 -17.25
N ASN A 427 -20.42 4.87 -16.62
CA ASN A 427 -21.84 4.59 -16.79
C ASN A 427 -22.70 5.12 -15.62
N GLY A 428 -22.11 5.94 -14.74
CA GLY A 428 -22.76 6.44 -13.53
C GLY A 428 -22.96 5.40 -12.42
N GLN A 429 -22.41 4.19 -12.55
CA GLN A 429 -22.52 3.15 -11.52
C GLN A 429 -21.33 3.21 -10.57
N ASP A 430 -21.57 3.61 -9.33
CA ASP A 430 -20.56 3.62 -8.27
C ASP A 430 -20.83 2.58 -7.16
N MET A 431 -21.89 1.78 -7.26
CA MET A 431 -22.22 0.76 -6.26
C MET A 431 -21.10 -0.26 -6.05
N GLY A 432 -20.89 -0.63 -4.79
CA GLY A 432 -19.92 -1.64 -4.36
C GLY A 432 -18.46 -1.19 -4.32
N TRP A 433 -18.11 -0.05 -4.91
CA TRP A 433 -16.77 0.50 -4.83
C TRP A 433 -16.55 1.25 -3.51
N GLU A 434 -15.37 1.10 -2.94
CA GLU A 434 -14.96 1.91 -1.79
C GLU A 434 -14.64 3.34 -2.23
N ILE A 435 -15.45 4.27 -1.74
CA ILE A 435 -15.28 5.71 -1.98
C ILE A 435 -14.63 6.30 -0.74
N ILE A 436 -13.40 6.80 -0.86
CA ILE A 436 -12.81 7.66 0.17
C ILE A 436 -13.35 9.06 -0.04
N LEU A 437 -14.04 9.59 0.96
CA LEU A 437 -14.66 10.91 0.94
C LEU A 437 -13.59 11.99 1.07
N ASP A 438 -13.07 12.41 -0.07
CA ASP A 438 -12.05 13.44 -0.21
C ASP A 438 -12.48 14.41 -1.32
N PRO A 439 -12.98 15.61 -0.98
CA PRO A 439 -13.46 16.58 -1.97
C PRO A 439 -12.42 16.96 -3.02
N ASP A 440 -11.12 16.91 -2.68
CA ASP A 440 -10.03 17.25 -3.60
C ASP A 440 -9.82 16.19 -4.69
N ASN A 441 -10.32 14.96 -4.46
CA ASN A 441 -10.35 13.89 -5.45
C ASN A 441 -11.59 13.99 -6.36
N PHE A 442 -12.62 14.73 -5.95
CA PHE A 442 -13.86 14.82 -6.71
C PHE A 442 -13.82 15.93 -7.76
N MET A 443 -14.65 15.79 -8.79
CA MET A 443 -14.84 16.83 -9.80
C MET A 443 -15.59 18.01 -9.17
N GLY A 444 -14.86 19.09 -8.86
CA GLY A 444 -15.38 20.26 -8.14
C GLY A 444 -16.61 20.94 -8.76
N LYS A 445 -16.87 20.78 -10.07
CA LYS A 445 -18.09 21.29 -10.72
C LYS A 445 -19.41 20.67 -10.21
N TYR A 446 -19.34 19.55 -9.50
CA TYR A 446 -20.49 18.90 -8.87
C TYR A 446 -20.62 19.22 -7.37
N ALA A 447 -19.66 19.97 -6.81
CA ALA A 447 -19.77 20.46 -5.45
C ALA A 447 -20.96 21.45 -5.34
N MET A 448 -21.70 21.34 -4.24
CA MET A 448 -22.88 22.13 -3.96
C MET A 448 -22.67 22.98 -2.70
N ALA A 449 -23.40 24.08 -2.60
CA ALA A 449 -23.47 24.87 -1.37
C ALA A 449 -24.18 24.10 -0.25
N THR A 450 -23.77 24.35 0.98
CA THR A 450 -24.36 23.80 2.20
C THR A 450 -24.32 24.85 3.30
N ASP A 451 -25.28 24.76 4.21
CA ASP A 451 -25.39 25.57 5.42
C ASP A 451 -24.48 25.07 6.55
N ARG A 452 -23.93 23.85 6.41
CA ARG A 452 -22.97 23.29 7.36
C ARG A 452 -21.60 23.96 7.21
N PRO A 453 -21.04 24.58 8.26
CA PRO A 453 -19.74 25.25 8.19
C PRO A 453 -18.62 24.29 7.73
N ASP A 454 -17.71 24.81 6.90
CA ASP A 454 -16.56 24.13 6.32
C ASP A 454 -16.88 22.87 5.47
N ALA A 455 -18.15 22.50 5.30
CA ALA A 455 -18.53 21.30 4.57
C ALA A 455 -18.53 21.54 3.05
N THR A 456 -18.11 20.53 2.29
CA THR A 456 -18.39 20.44 0.85
C THR A 456 -19.50 19.42 0.62
N ARG A 457 -20.57 19.81 -0.09
CA ARG A 457 -21.70 18.93 -0.36
C ARG A 457 -21.63 18.30 -1.74
N PHE A 458 -21.88 17.00 -1.82
CA PHE A 458 -22.07 16.27 -3.07
C PHE A 458 -23.42 15.54 -3.07
N LYS A 459 -23.91 15.16 -4.25
CA LYS A 459 -25.22 14.51 -4.42
C LYS A 459 -25.05 13.07 -4.87
N VAL A 460 -25.71 12.15 -4.17
CA VAL A 460 -25.88 10.76 -4.61
C VAL A 460 -27.25 10.62 -5.25
N VAL A 461 -27.31 10.06 -6.47
CA VAL A 461 -28.52 10.02 -7.29
C VAL A 461 -28.80 8.58 -7.73
N ARG A 462 -30.07 8.18 -7.66
CA ARG A 462 -30.59 6.98 -8.34
C ARG A 462 -30.84 7.31 -9.80
N GLU A 463 -30.10 6.66 -10.69
CA GLU A 463 -30.18 6.86 -12.15
C GLU A 463 -30.73 5.61 -12.88
N THR A 464 -31.37 4.72 -12.12
CA THR A 464 -31.98 3.49 -12.61
C THR A 464 -33.04 3.79 -13.69
N PRO A 465 -32.91 3.26 -14.91
CA PRO A 465 -33.82 3.57 -16.01
C PRO A 465 -35.28 3.19 -15.72
N GLY A 466 -36.22 4.08 -16.07
CA GLY A 466 -37.67 3.84 -15.93
C GLY A 466 -38.21 4.02 -14.51
N VAL A 467 -37.41 4.55 -13.60
CA VAL A 467 -37.73 4.68 -12.17
C VAL A 467 -37.76 6.15 -11.75
N PRO A 468 -38.65 6.57 -10.83
CA PRO A 468 -38.61 7.92 -10.28
C PRO A 468 -37.24 8.28 -9.70
N SER A 469 -36.80 9.51 -9.98
CA SER A 469 -35.56 10.03 -9.41
C SER A 469 -35.67 10.12 -7.89
N ALA A 470 -34.63 9.65 -7.21
CA ALA A 470 -34.42 9.82 -5.78
C ALA A 470 -32.96 10.18 -5.55
N SER A 471 -32.66 10.89 -4.47
CA SER A 471 -31.31 11.32 -4.16
C SER A 471 -31.12 11.65 -2.69
N PHE A 472 -29.88 11.59 -2.21
CA PHE A 472 -29.49 12.15 -0.93
C PHE A 472 -28.20 12.96 -1.10
N TYR A 473 -27.81 13.69 -0.06
CA TYR A 473 -26.60 14.52 -0.07
C TYR A 473 -25.55 13.97 0.88
N VAL A 474 -24.28 14.20 0.58
CA VAL A 474 -23.15 13.89 1.46
C VAL A 474 -22.43 15.18 1.79
N ASP A 475 -22.39 15.53 3.08
CA ASP A 475 -21.64 16.68 3.59
C ASP A 475 -20.32 16.25 4.19
N ILE A 476 -19.21 16.61 3.54
CA ILE A 476 -17.86 16.24 3.95
C ILE A 476 -17.19 17.45 4.60
N VAL A 477 -16.93 17.39 5.91
CA VAL A 477 -16.13 18.41 6.62
C VAL A 477 -14.65 18.03 6.69
N PRO A 478 -13.71 18.99 6.71
CA PRO A 478 -12.29 18.71 6.93
C PRO A 478 -12.05 17.94 8.23
N ARG A 479 -11.06 17.04 8.21
CA ARG A 479 -10.62 16.34 9.42
C ARG A 479 -9.71 17.26 10.24
N LYS A 480 -10.10 17.52 11.49
CA LYS A 480 -9.35 18.35 12.43
C LYS A 480 -8.85 17.45 13.57
N VAL A 481 -7.53 17.28 13.68
CA VAL A 481 -6.90 16.58 14.81
C VAL A 481 -6.98 17.49 16.03
N LEU A 482 -7.41 16.95 17.16
CA LEU A 482 -7.73 17.70 18.38
C LEU A 482 -6.70 17.44 19.48
N ALA A 483 -6.31 16.19 19.69
CA ALA A 483 -5.38 15.80 20.74
C ALA A 483 -4.73 14.44 20.46
N LEU A 484 -3.63 14.17 21.16
CA LEU A 484 -2.99 12.87 21.23
C LEU A 484 -3.05 12.34 22.67
N ARG A 485 -3.31 11.06 22.82
CA ARG A 485 -3.20 10.35 24.09
C ARG A 485 -1.94 9.50 24.07
N LEU A 486 -0.98 9.85 24.92
CA LEU A 486 0.28 9.12 25.10
C LEU A 486 0.29 8.39 26.44
N ALA A 487 0.98 7.27 26.52
CA ALA A 487 1.32 6.62 27.78
C ALA A 487 2.85 6.61 27.96
N ASP A 488 3.34 6.97 29.15
CA ASP A 488 4.77 6.84 29.47
C ASP A 488 5.13 5.40 29.92
N LYS A 489 6.42 5.15 30.20
CA LYS A 489 6.90 3.84 30.71
C LYS A 489 6.22 3.36 31.99
N ARG A 490 5.60 4.25 32.77
CA ARG A 490 4.89 3.93 34.02
C ARG A 490 3.40 3.66 33.78
N GLY A 491 2.93 3.76 32.53
CA GLY A 491 1.52 3.68 32.18
C GLY A 491 0.75 4.95 32.54
N GLN A 492 1.43 6.07 32.80
CA GLN A 492 0.77 7.34 33.06
C GLN A 492 0.30 7.94 31.74
N ASN A 493 -1.01 8.18 31.65
CA ASN A 493 -1.62 8.81 30.49
C ASN A 493 -1.35 10.32 30.47
N LEU A 494 -0.92 10.81 29.31
CA LEU A 494 -0.71 12.21 28.99
C LEU A 494 -1.63 12.59 27.83
N LEU A 495 -2.46 13.60 28.06
CA LEU A 495 -3.30 14.18 27.00
C LEU A 495 -2.60 15.43 26.45
N ILE A 496 -2.25 15.37 25.17
CA ILE A 496 -1.50 16.42 24.49
C ILE A 496 -2.45 17.15 23.53
N PRO A 497 -2.77 18.44 23.75
CA PRO A 497 -3.54 19.21 22.79
C PRO A 497 -2.76 19.33 21.47
N TRP A 498 -3.45 19.11 20.35
CA TRP A 498 -2.80 19.12 19.03
C TRP A 498 -2.69 20.54 18.49
N THR A 499 -1.48 20.94 18.12
CA THR A 499 -1.22 22.18 17.38
C THR A 499 -0.31 21.88 16.21
N SER A 500 -0.87 21.86 14.99
CA SER A 500 -0.08 21.65 13.77
C SER A 500 0.95 22.76 13.59
N GLY A 501 2.20 22.38 13.30
CA GLY A 501 3.36 23.27 13.23
C GLY A 501 3.88 23.72 14.60
N GLY A 502 3.23 23.32 15.69
CA GLY A 502 3.60 23.69 17.04
C GLY A 502 4.67 22.78 17.66
N SER A 503 5.09 23.12 18.87
CA SER A 503 5.98 22.31 19.70
C SER A 503 5.33 21.99 21.05
N TYR A 504 5.56 20.79 21.56
CA TYR A 504 5.11 20.40 22.89
C TYR A 504 6.28 19.82 23.71
N ARG A 505 6.43 20.28 24.96
CA ARG A 505 7.51 19.84 25.85
C ARG A 505 7.06 18.60 26.64
N LEU A 506 7.80 17.50 26.49
CA LEU A 506 7.63 16.28 27.26
C LEU A 506 8.86 16.03 28.13
N PRO A 507 8.75 15.36 29.29
CA PRO A 507 9.92 14.79 29.95
C PRO A 507 10.71 13.89 28.99
N ALA A 508 12.02 13.81 29.15
CA ALA A 508 12.80 12.83 28.41
C ALA A 508 12.36 11.41 28.81
N GLY A 509 12.08 10.55 27.84
CA GLY A 509 11.53 9.23 28.11
C GLY A 509 11.03 8.51 26.87
N GLU A 510 10.51 7.30 27.07
CA GLU A 510 9.77 6.58 26.03
C GLU A 510 8.27 6.73 26.26
N TYR A 511 7.55 6.84 25.15
CA TYR A 511 6.12 7.05 25.10
C TYR A 511 5.49 6.12 24.07
N VAL A 512 4.28 5.65 24.34
CA VAL A 512 3.44 4.94 23.38
C VAL A 512 2.31 5.87 22.96
N LEU A 513 2.02 5.96 21.66
CA LEU A 513 0.82 6.63 21.18
C LEU A 513 -0.37 5.67 21.32
N GLU A 514 -1.24 5.91 22.29
CA GLU A 514 -2.44 5.08 22.50
C GLU A 514 -3.57 5.47 21.54
N ALA A 515 -3.72 6.76 21.28
CA ALA A 515 -4.74 7.26 20.35
C ALA A 515 -4.42 8.65 19.82
N ALA A 516 -4.83 8.93 18.59
CA ALA A 516 -5.03 10.28 18.08
C ALA A 516 -6.53 10.55 17.97
N TRP A 517 -6.98 11.73 18.39
CA TRP A 517 -8.39 12.12 18.38
C TRP A 517 -8.64 13.23 17.36
N SER A 518 -9.76 13.11 16.64
CA SER A 518 -10.22 14.11 15.68
C SER A 518 -11.73 14.34 15.81
N ASN A 519 -12.29 15.21 14.98
CA ASN A 519 -13.74 15.35 14.77
C ASN A 519 -14.42 14.14 14.08
N GLY A 520 -13.71 13.02 13.93
CA GLY A 520 -14.23 11.76 13.40
C GLY A 520 -13.51 10.54 13.99
N PRO A 521 -13.75 9.33 13.47
CA PRO A 521 -13.20 8.09 14.04
C PRO A 521 -11.67 8.07 14.10
N GLY A 522 -11.11 7.57 15.21
CA GLY A 522 -9.66 7.53 15.43
C GLY A 522 -8.90 6.60 14.48
N ASN A 523 -9.54 5.53 13.99
CA ASN A 523 -8.96 4.61 12.99
C ASN A 523 -8.81 5.24 11.59
N LYS A 524 -9.11 6.53 11.43
CA LYS A 524 -8.83 7.33 10.24
C LYS A 524 -7.56 8.16 10.39
N LEU A 525 -6.85 8.01 11.50
CA LEU A 525 -5.59 8.67 11.76
C LEU A 525 -4.48 7.64 11.83
N MET A 526 -3.33 8.04 11.31
CA MET A 526 -2.06 7.34 11.43
C MET A 526 -1.03 8.35 11.92
N ALA A 527 -0.01 7.92 12.66
CA ALA A 527 1.07 8.79 13.06
C ALA A 527 2.44 8.22 12.67
N THR A 528 3.41 9.10 12.46
CA THR A 528 4.83 8.77 12.37
C THR A 528 5.61 9.56 13.42
N ALA A 529 6.60 8.93 14.04
CA ALA A 529 7.60 9.59 14.87
C ALA A 529 8.90 9.69 14.07
N GLY A 530 9.27 10.90 13.65
CA GLY A 530 10.19 11.08 12.56
C GLY A 530 9.66 10.38 11.31
N ASP A 531 10.50 9.52 10.74
CA ASP A 531 10.19 8.75 9.54
C ASP A 531 9.63 7.35 9.84
N MET A 532 9.49 7.00 11.12
CA MET A 532 8.97 5.69 11.53
C MET A 532 7.46 5.73 11.73
N PRO A 533 6.67 4.89 11.03
CA PRO A 533 5.27 4.64 11.39
C PRO A 533 5.15 4.20 12.85
N LEU A 534 4.15 4.73 13.56
CA LEU A 534 3.80 4.27 14.90
C LEU A 534 2.70 3.21 14.80
N SER A 535 3.04 1.97 15.12
CA SER A 535 2.05 0.88 15.25
C SER A 535 1.47 0.85 16.67
N GLU A 536 0.32 0.20 16.82
CA GLU A 536 -0.33 0.07 18.13
C GLU A 536 0.59 -0.64 19.13
N GLY A 537 0.84 0.00 20.27
CA GLY A 537 1.71 -0.52 21.32
C GLY A 537 3.22 -0.27 21.12
N GLU A 538 3.66 0.26 19.97
CA GLU A 538 5.06 0.63 19.76
C GLU A 538 5.42 1.93 20.48
N SER A 539 6.60 1.95 21.12
CA SER A 539 7.10 3.12 21.81
C SER A 539 8.05 3.95 20.93
N PHE A 540 8.07 5.26 21.15
CA PHE A 540 9.05 6.19 20.61
C PHE A 540 9.75 6.94 21.73
N THR A 541 10.98 7.39 21.49
CA THR A 541 11.80 8.07 22.51
C THR A 541 11.90 9.56 22.25
N VAL A 542 11.62 10.37 23.27
CA VAL A 542 11.88 11.82 23.28
C VAL A 542 13.13 12.09 24.11
N LYS A 543 14.15 12.72 23.52
CA LYS A 543 15.48 12.93 24.13
C LYS A 543 15.82 14.41 24.26
N ILE A 544 16.61 14.76 25.30
CA ILE A 544 17.10 16.13 25.50
C ILE A 544 17.98 16.51 24.32
N GLY A 545 17.75 17.71 23.77
CA GLY A 545 18.51 18.24 22.65
C GLY A 545 18.22 17.59 21.29
N ASN A 546 17.25 16.67 21.20
CA ASN A 546 16.83 16.05 19.95
C ASN A 546 15.31 16.22 19.74
N PRO A 547 14.88 17.30 19.06
CA PRO A 547 13.48 17.51 18.71
C PRO A 547 12.96 16.37 17.82
N LEU A 548 11.85 15.76 18.23
CA LEU A 548 11.20 14.66 17.51
C LEU A 548 9.92 15.16 16.81
N PRO A 549 9.86 15.26 15.48
CA PRO A 549 8.63 15.57 14.80
C PRO A 549 7.67 14.37 14.86
N LEU A 550 6.44 14.57 15.34
CA LEU A 550 5.36 13.61 15.23
C LEU A 550 4.36 14.11 14.19
N THR A 551 4.19 13.35 13.11
CA THR A 551 3.30 13.70 12.00
C THR A 551 2.05 12.86 12.04
N VAL A 552 0.87 13.49 12.06
CA VAL A 552 -0.42 12.80 11.92
C VAL A 552 -0.85 12.88 10.46
N ARG A 553 -1.33 11.75 9.94
CA ARG A 553 -1.74 11.55 8.55
C ARG A 553 -3.14 10.94 8.49
N GLN A 554 -3.82 11.19 7.38
CA GLN A 554 -5.07 10.54 7.04
C GLN A 554 -4.79 9.06 6.74
N ALA A 555 -5.30 8.13 7.53
CA ALA A 555 -4.96 6.70 7.39
C ALA A 555 -5.42 6.09 6.05
N THR A 556 -6.46 6.64 5.42
CA THR A 556 -7.06 6.13 4.17
C THR A 556 -6.40 6.67 2.89
N THR A 557 -5.63 7.76 2.98
CA THR A 557 -4.96 8.38 1.81
C THR A 557 -3.47 8.65 2.04
N PHE A 558 -3.00 8.60 3.28
CA PHE A 558 -1.64 8.97 3.69
C PHE A 558 -1.30 10.47 3.55
N ASP A 559 -2.31 11.32 3.29
CA ASP A 559 -2.13 12.77 3.28
C ASP A 559 -1.83 13.32 4.68
N GLY A 560 -1.02 14.38 4.74
CA GLY A 560 -0.64 15.01 6.00
C GLY A 560 -1.80 15.78 6.64
N LEU A 561 -2.05 15.54 7.92
CA LEU A 561 -2.99 16.31 8.75
C LEU A 561 -2.27 17.28 9.71
N GLY A 562 -0.94 17.21 9.76
CA GLY A 562 -0.08 18.14 10.47
C GLY A 562 1.12 17.44 11.13
N THR A 563 2.08 18.24 11.56
CA THR A 563 3.25 17.79 12.32
C THR A 563 3.38 18.63 13.58
N MET A 564 3.65 18.01 14.72
CA MET A 564 3.97 18.69 15.97
C MET A 564 5.31 18.20 16.49
N THR A 565 6.18 19.09 16.95
CA THR A 565 7.52 18.72 17.40
C THR A 565 7.54 18.50 18.91
N PHE A 566 7.93 17.30 19.34
CA PHE A 566 8.21 17.01 20.73
C PHE A 566 9.64 17.36 21.11
N THR A 567 9.78 18.14 22.17
CA THR A 567 11.08 18.51 22.73
C THR A 567 11.17 18.04 24.17
N ALA A 568 12.34 17.57 24.61
CA ALA A 568 12.60 17.37 26.03
C ALA A 568 13.32 18.56 26.65
N GLY A 569 13.00 18.83 27.92
CA GLY A 569 13.84 19.68 28.76
C GLY A 569 13.80 19.23 30.22
N SER A 570 14.72 19.75 31.04
CA SER A 570 14.77 19.41 32.47
C SER A 570 13.54 19.98 33.20
N PHE A 571 13.11 19.33 34.29
CA PHE A 571 12.00 19.82 35.14
C PHE A 571 12.26 21.23 35.73
N ALA A 572 13.48 21.76 35.65
CA ALA A 572 13.87 23.03 36.26
C ALA A 572 13.49 24.29 35.45
N GLU A 573 12.85 24.16 34.29
CA GLU A 573 12.57 25.29 33.39
C GLU A 573 11.13 25.29 32.83
N LEU A 574 10.15 24.76 33.57
CA LEU A 574 8.75 25.05 33.24
C LEU A 574 8.44 26.48 33.70
N PRO A 575 7.98 27.39 32.81
CA PRO A 575 7.30 28.58 33.28
C PRO A 575 6.05 28.11 34.04
N SER A 576 5.87 28.64 35.24
CA SER A 576 4.64 28.49 36.01
C SER A 576 3.43 28.71 35.09
N ALA A 577 2.54 27.72 35.03
CA ALA A 577 1.25 27.84 34.36
C ALA A 577 0.59 29.17 34.76
N ILE A 578 0.22 29.96 33.75
CA ILE A 578 -0.69 31.09 33.93
C ILE A 578 -2.08 30.47 34.11
N ASN A 579 -2.74 30.84 35.21
CA ASN A 579 -4.10 30.46 35.61
C ASN A 579 -5.14 30.68 34.51
#